data_AF-A0A9P0MGC7-F1
#
_entry.id   AF-A0A9P0MGC7-F1
#
_cell.length_a   1.000
_cell.length_b   1.000
_cell.length_c   1.000
_cell.angle_alpha   90.00
_cell.angle_beta   90.00
_cell.angle_gamma   90.00
#
_symmetry.space_group_name_H-M   'P 1'
#
loop_
_entity.id
_entity.type
_entity.pdbx_description
1 polymer ?
#
loop_
_entity_poly.entity_id
_entity_poly.type
_entity_poly.pdbx_seq_one_letter_code
_entity_poly.pdbx_strand_id
1 'polypeptide(L)'
;MVSQLTKNGTTEVSTTLQGQLDIEGRCEGMTFTVGEVVYKNVVVSGAITIKLSDYDTVANVELNTIHLRSGTICPFNDGTCFDDLSGIALYESHYQD
;
A
#
# COMPACT_ATOMS: atom_id res chain seq x y z
N MET A 1 5.58 -10.96 3.57
CA MET A 1 4.19 -10.62 3.90
C MET A 1 4.23 -9.58 5.00
N VAL A 2 3.66 -8.39 4.79
CA VAL A 2 3.53 -7.37 5.85
C VAL A 2 2.26 -7.68 6.64
N SER A 3 2.36 -7.77 7.96
CA SER A 3 1.24 -8.08 8.85
C SER A 3 1.16 -7.06 9.99
N GLN A 4 0.04 -7.03 10.71
CA GLN A 4 -0.18 -6.15 11.87
C GLN A 4 -0.12 -4.65 11.55
N LEU A 5 -0.68 -4.24 10.41
CA LEU A 5 -0.82 -2.82 10.07
C LEU A 5 -1.68 -2.11 11.13
N THR A 6 -1.18 -0.98 11.61
CA THR A 6 -1.90 -0.17 12.60
C THR A 6 -2.93 0.71 11.88
N LYS A 7 -4.18 0.72 12.35
CA LYS A 7 -5.21 1.65 11.88
C LYS A 7 -4.73 3.09 12.06
N ASN A 8 -4.98 3.94 11.08
CA ASN A 8 -4.51 5.33 11.07
C ASN A 8 -2.98 5.45 11.26
N GLY A 9 -2.25 4.51 10.68
CA GLY A 9 -0.80 4.36 10.83
C GLY A 9 -0.07 4.35 9.49
N THR A 10 1.25 4.53 9.57
CA THR A 10 2.17 4.30 8.47
C THR A 10 3.19 3.25 8.89
N THR A 11 3.39 2.24 8.05
CA THR A 11 4.36 1.16 8.24
C THR A 11 5.36 1.19 7.11
N GLU A 12 6.65 1.22 7.44
CA GLU A 12 7.72 1.13 6.46
C GLU A 12 8.37 -0.25 6.55
N VAL A 13 8.59 -0.88 5.40
CA VAL A 13 9.21 -2.20 5.31
C VAL A 13 10.30 -2.19 4.26
N SER A 14 11.51 -2.60 4.65
CA SER A 14 12.61 -2.77 3.72
C SER A 14 12.57 -4.17 3.08
N THR A 15 12.92 -4.25 1.80
CA THR A 15 13.04 -5.51 1.07
C THR A 15 14.25 -5.47 0.15
N THR A 16 14.89 -6.63 -0.05
CA THR A 16 15.98 -6.75 -1.02
C THR A 16 15.41 -6.93 -2.42
N LEU A 17 15.73 -6.00 -3.32
CA LEU A 17 15.31 -6.00 -4.72
C LEU A 17 16.30 -6.77 -5.61
N GLN A 18 17.60 -6.71 -5.26
CA GLN A 18 18.68 -7.37 -5.99
C GLN A 18 19.81 -7.73 -5.01
N GLY A 19 20.48 -8.86 -5.26
CA GLY A 19 21.43 -9.45 -4.32
C GLY A 19 20.72 -10.29 -3.25
N GLN A 20 21.50 -10.81 -2.31
CA GLN A 20 20.97 -11.57 -1.18
C GLN A 20 21.59 -11.06 0.12
N LEU A 21 20.75 -10.98 1.15
CA LEU A 21 21.13 -10.75 2.54
C LEU A 21 20.54 -11.90 3.34
N ASP A 22 21.37 -12.61 4.10
CA ASP A 22 20.89 -13.61 5.04
C ASP A 22 20.86 -13.07 6.48
N ILE A 23 20.18 -13.83 7.35
CA ILE A 23 20.03 -13.49 8.77
C ILE A 23 21.35 -13.57 9.55
N GLU A 24 22.37 -14.23 8.99
CA GLU A 24 23.70 -14.40 9.57
C GLU A 24 24.62 -13.23 9.18
N GLY A 25 24.11 -12.26 8.41
CA GLY A 25 24.85 -11.08 7.97
C GLY A 25 25.73 -11.34 6.75
N ARG A 26 25.60 -12.48 6.06
CA ARG A 26 26.26 -12.70 4.77
C ARG A 26 25.50 -11.98 3.66
N CYS A 27 26.26 -11.36 2.77
CA CYS A 27 25.73 -10.68 1.61
C CYS A 27 26.34 -11.23 0.32
N GLU A 28 25.50 -11.49 -0.67
CA GLU A 28 25.92 -11.85 -2.01
C GLU A 28 25.45 -10.77 -2.98
N GLY A 29 26.42 -10.03 -3.52
CA GLY A 29 26.14 -8.96 -4.46
C GLY A 29 25.84 -9.49 -5.86
N MET A 30 24.92 -8.84 -6.55
CA MET A 30 24.60 -9.11 -7.94
C MET A 30 24.90 -7.89 -8.82
N THR A 31 24.84 -8.06 -10.14
CA THR A 31 24.91 -6.92 -11.07
C THR A 31 23.53 -6.27 -11.14
N PHE A 32 23.48 -4.94 -11.05
CA PHE A 32 22.26 -4.15 -11.15
C PHE A 32 22.46 -3.00 -12.13
N THR A 33 21.49 -2.75 -12.99
CA THR A 33 21.57 -1.71 -14.04
C THR A 33 20.46 -0.69 -13.85
N VAL A 34 20.83 0.59 -13.81
CA VAL A 34 19.89 1.72 -13.75
C VAL A 34 20.19 2.66 -14.91
N GLY A 35 19.28 2.73 -15.88
CA GLY A 35 19.54 3.44 -17.14
C GLY A 35 20.75 2.85 -17.86
N GLU A 36 21.76 3.68 -18.13
CA GLU A 36 23.02 3.26 -18.78
C GLU A 36 24.12 2.85 -17.78
N VAL A 37 23.88 2.98 -16.48
CA VAL A 37 24.90 2.70 -15.44
C VAL A 37 24.77 1.27 -14.93
N VAL A 38 25.90 0.55 -14.92
CA VAL A 38 25.99 -0.84 -14.44
C VAL A 38 26.78 -0.88 -13.13
N TYR A 39 26.11 -1.32 -12.07
CA TYR A 39 26.68 -1.58 -10.75
C TYR A 39 27.03 -3.06 -10.64
N LYS A 40 28.25 -3.37 -10.20
CA LYS A 40 28.72 -4.75 -10.01
C LYS A 40 28.87 -5.06 -8.53
N ASN A 41 28.50 -6.29 -8.14
CA ASN A 41 28.61 -6.79 -6.78
C ASN A 41 27.88 -5.90 -5.76
N VAL A 42 26.60 -5.61 -6.01
CA VAL A 42 25.75 -4.78 -5.14
C VAL A 42 24.56 -5.53 -4.59
N VAL A 43 24.11 -5.10 -3.41
CA VAL A 43 22.79 -5.42 -2.86
C VAL A 43 21.94 -4.17 -2.97
N VAL A 44 20.74 -4.32 -3.54
CA VAL A 44 19.78 -3.22 -3.69
C VAL A 44 18.65 -3.46 -2.69
N SER A 45 18.47 -2.50 -1.79
CA SER A 45 17.34 -2.47 -0.85
C SER A 45 16.32 -1.45 -1.31
N GLY A 46 15.04 -1.80 -1.23
CA GLY A 46 13.91 -0.89 -1.42
C GLY A 46 13.15 -0.72 -0.12
N ALA A 47 12.66 0.48 0.14
CA ALA A 47 11.72 0.75 1.21
C ALA A 47 10.29 0.83 0.64
N ILE A 48 9.37 0.11 1.29
CA ILE A 48 7.94 0.11 0.97
C ILE A 48 7.22 0.84 2.10
N THR A 49 6.60 1.97 1.80
CA THR A 49 5.77 2.71 2.75
C THR A 49 4.30 2.35 2.53
N ILE A 50 3.65 1.84 3.58
CA ILE A 50 2.23 1.48 3.58
C ILE A 50 1.51 2.40 4.55
N LYS A 51 0.50 3.13 4.07
CA LYS A 51 -0.35 3.98 4.89
C LYS A 51 -1.75 3.38 4.95
N LEU A 52 -2.27 3.18 6.16
CA LEU A 52 -3.64 2.72 6.39
C LEU A 52 -4.42 3.82 7.10
N SER A 53 -5.51 4.29 6.50
CA SER A 53 -6.41 5.28 7.08
C SER A 53 -7.80 4.66 7.25
N ASP A 54 -8.43 4.91 8.39
CA ASP A 54 -9.75 4.39 8.76
C ASP A 54 -10.65 5.58 9.12
N TYR A 55 -11.82 5.67 8.48
CA TYR A 55 -12.74 6.80 8.62
C TYR A 55 -14.16 6.45 8.19
N ASP A 56 -15.13 7.13 8.78
CA ASP A 56 -16.54 7.07 8.36
C ASP A 56 -16.84 8.09 7.25
N THR A 57 -17.72 7.71 6.33
CA THR A 57 -18.27 8.61 5.31
C THR A 57 -19.73 8.28 5.02
N VAL A 58 -20.40 9.18 4.29
CA VAL A 58 -21.81 9.03 3.93
C VAL A 58 -21.93 8.30 2.60
N ALA A 59 -22.78 7.27 2.59
CA ALA A 59 -23.24 6.61 1.37
C ALA A 59 -24.69 7.01 1.07
N ASN A 60 -25.00 7.18 -0.21
CA ASN A 60 -26.36 7.24 -0.71
C ASN A 60 -26.71 5.87 -1.30
N VAL A 61 -27.51 5.11 -0.56
CA VAL A 61 -27.91 3.75 -0.93
C VAL A 61 -28.85 3.75 -2.14
N GLU A 62 -29.73 4.74 -2.27
CA GLU A 62 -30.68 4.85 -3.39
C GLU A 62 -29.96 5.10 -4.73
N LEU A 63 -28.93 5.93 -4.70
CA LEU A 63 -28.10 6.24 -5.87
C LEU A 63 -26.93 5.26 -6.05
N ASN A 64 -26.74 4.32 -5.11
CA ASN A 64 -25.60 3.40 -5.07
C ASN A 64 -24.26 4.14 -5.12
N THR A 65 -24.09 5.21 -4.35
CA THR A 65 -22.85 6.02 -4.35
C THR A 65 -22.28 6.19 -2.95
N ILE A 66 -20.97 6.09 -2.82
CA ILE A 66 -20.21 6.49 -1.64
C ILE A 66 -19.22 7.59 -2.03
N HIS A 67 -19.10 8.62 -1.18
CA HIS A 67 -18.19 9.75 -1.39
C HIS A 67 -16.97 9.57 -0.48
N LEU A 68 -15.80 9.35 -1.07
CA LEU A 68 -14.54 9.23 -0.33
C LEU A 68 -14.02 10.61 0.08
N ARG A 69 -13.12 10.66 1.07
CA ARG A 69 -12.58 11.94 1.60
C ARG A 69 -11.83 12.76 0.53
N SER A 70 -11.30 12.12 -0.50
CA SER A 70 -10.68 12.79 -1.65
C SER A 70 -11.68 13.55 -2.52
N GLY A 71 -12.98 13.24 -2.42
CA GLY A 71 -14.01 13.65 -3.36
C GLY A 71 -14.31 12.59 -4.43
N THR A 72 -13.56 11.49 -4.48
CA THR A 72 -13.84 10.35 -5.37
C THR A 72 -15.21 9.77 -5.07
N ILE A 73 -16.01 9.55 -6.11
CA ILE A 73 -17.35 8.93 -6.03
C ILE A 73 -17.24 7.50 -6.53
N CYS A 74 -17.65 6.55 -5.69
CA CYS A 74 -17.56 5.12 -5.99
C CYS A 74 -18.92 4.43 -5.87
N PRO A 75 -19.14 3.30 -6.54
CA PRO A 75 -20.35 2.49 -6.35
C PRO A 75 -20.40 1.90 -4.94
N PHE A 76 -21.46 2.15 -4.18
CA PHE A 76 -21.55 1.66 -2.78
C PHE A 76 -21.56 0.13 -2.67
N ASN A 77 -22.18 -0.58 -3.61
CA ASN A 77 -22.32 -2.03 -3.55
C ASN A 77 -21.04 -2.82 -3.89
N ASP A 78 -20.00 -2.17 -4.42
CA ASP A 78 -18.76 -2.85 -4.83
C ASP A 78 -17.84 -3.16 -3.64
N GLY A 79 -18.01 -2.47 -2.50
CA GLY A 79 -17.20 -2.64 -1.28
C GLY A 79 -15.73 -2.23 -1.40
N THR A 80 -15.27 -1.90 -2.61
CA THR A 80 -13.91 -1.42 -2.89
C THR A 80 -13.91 -0.42 -4.03
N CYS A 81 -12.92 0.48 -4.03
CA CYS A 81 -12.73 1.46 -5.09
C CYS A 81 -11.30 1.97 -5.10
N PHE A 82 -10.82 2.43 -6.25
CA PHE A 82 -9.57 3.17 -6.33
C PHE A 82 -9.80 4.67 -6.07
N ASP A 83 -9.17 5.18 -5.03
CA ASP A 83 -9.05 6.59 -4.67
C ASP A 83 -7.75 7.13 -5.24
N ASP A 84 -7.83 8.18 -6.05
CA ASP A 84 -6.68 8.79 -6.72
C ASP A 84 -5.64 9.36 -5.74
N LEU A 85 -6.08 9.79 -4.55
CA LEU A 85 -5.22 10.36 -3.52
C LEU A 85 -4.69 9.32 -2.53
N SER A 86 -5.50 8.33 -2.17
CA SER A 86 -5.25 7.42 -1.04
C SER A 86 -5.04 5.96 -1.47
N GLY A 87 -5.18 5.64 -2.75
CA GLY A 87 -5.06 4.27 -3.27
C GLY A 87 -6.33 3.46 -3.10
N ILE A 88 -6.21 2.19 -2.73
CA ILE A 88 -7.40 1.32 -2.62
C ILE A 88 -8.18 1.64 -1.35
N ALA A 89 -9.43 2.05 -1.52
CA ALA A 89 -10.43 2.14 -0.46
C ALA A 89 -11.19 0.81 -0.36
N LEU A 90 -11.41 0.37 0.88
CA LEU A 90 -12.30 -0.73 1.24
C LEU A 90 -13.35 -0.14 2.18
N TYR A 91 -14.62 -0.48 1.97
CA TYR A 91 -15.71 0.05 2.78
C TYR A 91 -16.78 -1.00 3.02
N GLU A 92 -17.30 -1.00 4.23
CA GLU A 92 -18.37 -1.87 4.70
C GLU A 92 -19.46 -1.01 5.35
N SER A 93 -20.72 -1.44 5.24
CA SER A 93 -21.83 -0.74 5.87
C SER A 93 -21.90 -1.08 7.36
N HIS A 94 -21.73 -0.07 8.21
CA HIS A 94 -22.04 -0.19 9.63
C HIS A 94 -23.45 0.33 9.90
N TYR A 95 -24.41 -0.58 10.13
CA TYR A 95 -25.69 -0.21 10.74
C TYR A 95 -25.46 0.02 12.24
N GLN A 96 -25.80 1.21 12.74
CA GLN A 96 -25.94 1.46 14.17
C GLN A 96 -27.42 1.31 14.54
N ASP A 97 -27.72 0.36 15.42
CA ASP A 97 -29.05 0.13 16.02
C ASP A 97 -29.46 1.27 16.97
#